data_AF-A0A3Q1C6H8-F1
#
_entry.id   AF-A0A3Q1C6H8-F1
#
_cell.length_a   1.000
_cell.length_b   1.000
_cell.length_c   1.000
_cell.angle_alpha   90.00
_cell.angle_beta   90.00
_cell.angle_gamma   90.00
#
_symmetry.space_group_name_H-M   'P 1'
#
loop_
_entity.id
_entity.type
_entity.pdbx_description
1 polymer ?
#
loop_
_entity_poly.entity_id
_entity_poly.type
_entity_poly.pdbx_seq_one_letter_code
_entity_poly.pdbx_strand_id
1 'polypeptide(L)' 'MEERPDSPRAVKVEELSQCVILTYFKGDINSMVDAHFSRALNKTCKSKAPAAKVKKIRKTIKLGKLIKSAL' A
#
# COMPACT_ATOMS: atom_id res chain seq x y z
N MET A 1 11.22 -11.14 27.13
CA MET A 1 12.54 -10.57 26.80
C MET A 1 12.35 -9.67 25.60
N GLU A 2 12.38 -8.36 25.80
CA GLU A 2 12.42 -7.38 24.71
C GLU A 2 13.88 -7.30 24.24
N GLU A 3 14.16 -7.79 23.03
CA GLU A 3 15.49 -7.71 22.42
C GLU A 3 15.66 -6.30 21.84
N ARG A 4 16.36 -5.44 22.59
CA ARG A 4 16.80 -4.13 22.09
C ARG A 4 17.92 -4.36 21.05
N PRO A 5 17.80 -3.85 19.81
CA PRO A 5 18.80 -4.09 18.79
C PRO A 5 19.90 -3.01 18.86
N ASP A 6 20.70 -3.02 19.93
CA ASP A 6 21.90 -2.19 20.05
C ASP A 6 23.17 -2.95 19.60
N SER A 7 23.02 -3.93 18.70
CA SER A 7 24.15 -4.53 17.99
C SER A 7 24.21 -3.99 16.55
N PRO A 8 25.39 -3.67 15.99
CA PRO A 8 25.51 -3.27 14.61
C PRO A 8 24.89 -4.36 13.73
N ARG A 9 23.73 -4.05 13.14
CA ARG A 9 22.95 -4.99 12.34
C ARG A 9 23.88 -5.58 11.27
N ALA A 10 24.08 -6.91 11.31
CA ALA A 10 25.04 -7.61 10.48
C ALA A 10 25.07 -7.08 9.04
N VAL A 11 26.21 -6.50 8.65
CA VAL A 11 26.40 -5.86 7.35
C VAL A 11 26.98 -6.89 6.40
N LYS A 12 26.26 -7.22 5.33
CA LYS A 12 26.88 -7.87 4.16
C LYS A 12 27.51 -6.79 3.29
N VAL A 13 28.75 -7.00 2.87
CA VAL A 13 29.50 -6.08 2.01
C VAL A 13 29.71 -6.76 0.67
N GLU A 14 29.30 -6.09 -0.41
CA GLU A 14 29.60 -6.50 -1.77
C GLU A 14 30.40 -5.37 -2.45
N GLU A 15 31.60 -5.71 -2.92
CA GLU A 15 32.47 -4.79 -3.62
C GLU A 15 32.30 -4.96 -5.13
N LEU A 16 31.92 -3.88 -5.79
CA LEU A 16 31.84 -3.77 -7.24
C LEU A 16 32.96 -2.82 -7.69
N SER A 17 33.41 -2.95 -8.94
CA SER A 17 34.56 -2.21 -9.48
C SER A 17 34.51 -0.68 -9.30
N GLN A 18 33.35 -0.10 -9.01
CA GLN A 18 33.13 1.33 -8.82
C GLN A 18 32.38 1.67 -7.52
N CYS A 19 31.89 0.69 -6.75
CA CYS A 19 31.10 0.97 -5.55
C CYS A 19 31.08 -0.18 -4.53
N VAL A 20 30.76 0.17 -3.29
CA VAL A 20 30.58 -0.77 -2.18
C VAL A 20 29.11 -0.76 -1.77
N ILE A 21 28.48 -1.94 -1.71
CA ILE A 21 27.11 -2.11 -1.27
C ILE A 21 27.11 -2.69 0.14
N LEU A 22 26.53 -1.94 1.07
CA LEU A 22 26.33 -2.36 2.46
C LEU A 22 24.87 -2.78 2.67
N THR A 23 24.65 -4.07 2.84
CA THR A 23 23.32 -4.64 3.07
C THR A 23 23.11 -4.91 4.55
N TYR A 24 22.12 -4.23 5.12
CA TYR A 24 21.79 -4.31 6.54
C TYR A 24 20.66 -5.30 6.86
N PHE A 25 20.03 -5.93 5.86
CA PHE A 25 18.98 -6.93 6.11
C PHE A 25 19.53 -8.35 5.97
N LYS A 26 18.85 -9.30 6.60
CA LYS A 26 19.11 -10.74 6.47
C LYS A 26 18.05 -11.38 5.57
N GLY A 27 18.42 -12.43 4.85
CA GLY A 27 17.53 -13.13 3.90
C GLY A 27 17.58 -12.57 2.48
N ASP A 28 16.62 -12.98 1.65
CA ASP A 28 16.54 -12.58 0.24
C ASP A 28 15.92 -11.19 0.06
N ILE A 29 16.33 -10.48 -1.00
CA ILE A 29 15.83 -9.14 -1.33
C ILE A 29 14.31 -9.16 -1.45
N ASN A 30 13.75 -10.14 -2.18
CA ASN A 30 12.32 -10.23 -2.43
C ASN A 30 11.52 -10.35 -1.13
N SER A 31 11.96 -11.20 -0.20
CA SER A 31 11.28 -11.35 1.09
C SER A 31 11.35 -10.08 1.95
N MET A 32 12.49 -9.37 1.94
CA MET A 32 12.63 -8.09 2.65
C MET A 32 11.68 -7.04 2.07
N VAL A 33 11.62 -6.95 0.73
CA VAL A 33 10.73 -6.06 0.00
C VAL A 33 9.26 -6.41 0.32
N ASP A 34 8.84 -7.66 0.18
CA ASP A 34 7.47 -8.08 0.44
C ASP A 34 7.03 -7.79 1.88
N ALA A 35 7.90 -8.02 2.87
CA ALA A 35 7.63 -7.70 4.26
C ALA A 35 7.49 -6.19 4.49
N HIS A 36 8.33 -5.39 3.84
CA HIS A 36 8.27 -3.93 3.89
C HIS A 36 6.95 -3.40 3.31
N PHE A 37 6.61 -3.83 2.08
CA PHE A 37 5.37 -3.44 1.40
C PHE A 37 4.13 -3.91 2.15
N SER A 38 4.12 -5.16 2.59
CA SER A 38 3.04 -5.69 3.42
C SER A 38 2.83 -4.83 4.65
N ARG A 39 3.90 -4.46 5.38
CA ARG A 39 3.78 -3.58 6.56
C ARG A 39 3.23 -2.19 6.23
N ALA A 40 3.65 -1.60 5.12
CA ALA A 40 3.17 -0.29 4.68
C ALA A 40 1.69 -0.32 4.30
N LEU A 41 1.26 -1.36 3.58
CA LEU A 41 -0.08 -1.49 3.02
C LEU A 41 -1.09 -2.14 3.98
N ASN A 42 -0.66 -2.89 5.00
CA ASN A 42 -1.59 -3.59 5.90
C ASN A 42 -2.52 -2.64 6.67
N LYS A 43 -2.14 -1.36 6.84
CA LYS A 43 -2.99 -0.34 7.48
C LYS A 43 -4.20 0.07 6.63
N THR A 44 -4.19 -0.14 5.31
CA THR A 44 -5.32 0.19 4.43
C THR A 44 -6.35 -0.95 4.34
N CYS A 45 -5.96 -2.19 4.65
CA CYS A 45 -6.83 -3.37 4.52
C CYS A 45 -7.54 -3.76 5.83
N LYS A 46 -7.12 -3.22 6.99
CA LYS A 46 -7.79 -3.48 8.28
C LYS A 46 -8.93 -2.49 8.55
N SER A 47 -9.89 -2.34 7.62
CA SER A 47 -11.24 -1.98 8.05
C SER A 47 -11.84 -3.23 8.71
N LYS A 48 -11.81 -3.27 10.04
CA LYS A 48 -12.41 -4.37 10.80
C LYS A 48 -13.94 -4.33 10.62
N ALA A 49 -14.40 -5.28 9.82
CA ALA A 49 -15.71 -5.94 9.81
C ALA A 49 -16.97 -5.14 9.38
N PRO A 50 -17.95 -5.82 8.75
CA PRO A 50 -19.10 -5.22 8.11
C PRO A 50 -20.33 -5.25 9.03
N ALA A 51 -20.88 -4.08 9.38
CA ALA A 51 -22.25 -3.99 9.87
C ALA A 51 -22.75 -2.54 9.81
N ALA A 52 -23.44 -2.17 8.72
CA ALA A 52 -24.66 -1.35 8.70
C ALA A 52 -24.88 -0.73 7.31
N LYS A 53 -25.71 -1.41 6.53
CA LYS A 53 -26.85 -0.89 5.75
C LYS A 53 -26.74 0.53 5.12
N VAL A 54 -26.97 0.57 3.78
CA VAL A 54 -27.91 1.50 3.07
C VAL A 54 -27.29 2.89 2.75
N LYS A 55 -27.30 3.47 1.53
CA LYS A 55 -28.28 3.55 0.42
C LYS A 55 -27.56 3.59 -0.96
N LYS A 56 -28.12 2.89 -1.95
CA LYS A 56 -27.76 3.05 -3.38
C LYS A 56 -28.17 4.46 -3.84
N ILE A 57 -27.21 5.35 -4.04
CA ILE A 57 -27.45 6.65 -4.69
C ILE A 57 -27.68 6.37 -6.17
N ARG A 58 -28.94 6.28 -6.61
CA ARG A 58 -29.28 6.36 -8.03
C ARG A 58 -29.27 7.83 -8.41
N LYS A 59 -28.25 8.29 -9.14
CA LYS A 59 -28.30 9.59 -9.80
C LYS A 59 -29.16 9.46 -11.06
N THR A 60 -30.32 10.11 -11.06
CA THR A 60 -31.16 10.25 -12.26
C THR A 60 -30.52 11.31 -13.15
N ILE A 61 -30.01 10.91 -14.31
CA ILE A 61 -29.62 11.86 -15.36
C ILE A 61 -30.91 12.32 -16.03
N LYS A 62 -31.31 13.58 -15.79
CA LYS A 62 -32.40 14.21 -16.56
C LYS A 62 -31.87 14.52 -17.95
N LEU A 63 -32.17 13.66 -18.92
CA LEU A 63 -31.98 13.95 -20.33
C LEU A 63 -33.09 14.92 -20.76
N GLY A 64 -32.69 16.16 -21.08
CA GLY A 64 -33.59 17.22 -21.50
C GLY A 64 -34.35 16.84 -22.78
N LYS A 65 -35.61 17.29 -22.89
CA LYS A 65 -36.35 17.27 -24.15
C LYS A 65 -36.63 18.71 -24.56
N LEU A 66 -35.85 19.15 -25.55
CA LEU A 66 -35.98 20.38 -26.29
C LEU A 66 -36.95 20.09 -27.45
N ILE A 67 -38.21 20.54 -27.37
CA ILE A 67 -39.17 20.54 -28.49
C ILE A 67 -40.06 21.79 -28.33
N LYS A 68 -39.69 22.90 -29.00
CA LYS A 68 -40.20 23.43 -30.29
C LYS A 68 -41.62 24.04 -30.22
N SER A 69 -41.65 25.38 -30.29
CA SER A 69 -42.51 26.29 -31.09
C SER A 69 -43.99 25.98 -31.41
N ALA A 70 -44.78 27.07 -31.44
CA ALA A 70 -46.17 27.27 -31.89
C ALA A 70 -47.23 26.99 -30.81
N LEU A 71 -48.22 27.85 -30.53
CA LEU A 71 -48.96 28.82 -31.36
C LEU A 71 -49.19 30.12 -30.57
#